data_AF-A0A928N3Q6-F1
#
_entry.id   AF-A0A928N3Q6-F1
#
_cell.length_a   1.000
_cell.length_b   1.000
_cell.length_c   1.000
_cell.angle_alpha   90.00
_cell.angle_beta   90.00
_cell.angle_gamma   90.00
#
_symmetry.space_group_name_H-M   'P 1'
#
loop_
_entity.id
_entity.type
_entity.pdbx_description
1 polymer ?
#
loop_
_entity_poly.entity_id
_entity_poly.type
_entity_poly.pdbx_seq_one_letter_code
_entity_poly.pdbx_strand_id
1 'polypeptide(L)'
;MNIISVEASRPYKVLIEKGLLDRIGELSQKHGLAGKVCVISDSHVFPLYFERVKKSLEAAGYEVFSYVFESGEKSKNAENFIEILNFLAQQHFTRTDSVFALGGGVTGDLAGFCSASYMRGIHFVQIPTSLLAMVDSSVGGKTAIDLAAGKNLAGAFYQPDFVLVDTAVLTTLPQQFLQDAMAEVIKYAMITKNNIFELLNEDKLDDVIAECIRIKSDIVREDEFEGGIRRLLNFGHTIGHAIEALSSFGITHGNAVAIGMSIITRAWEKRGLCQAGTAAFLEQYLKANALPTTCTFTSQELVSLCASDKKMEGSTMNLVVPTEVGVCRVEKITLAELATILDDGI
;
A
#
# COMPACT_ATOMS: atom_id res chain seq x y z
N MET A 1 -5.08 0.26 22.71
CA MET A 1 -5.41 -0.33 21.39
C MET A 1 -6.34 0.58 20.65
N ASN A 2 -5.90 1.13 19.51
CA ASN A 2 -6.79 1.77 18.55
C ASN A 2 -7.34 0.67 17.63
N ILE A 3 -8.63 0.72 17.31
CA ILE A 3 -9.32 -0.28 16.48
C ILE A 3 -10.10 0.46 15.42
N ILE A 4 -9.81 0.16 14.15
CA ILE A 4 -10.51 0.73 13.00
C ILE A 4 -11.28 -0.39 12.31
N SER A 5 -12.58 -0.22 12.13
CA SER A 5 -13.39 -1.14 11.32
C SER A 5 -13.26 -0.79 9.85
N VAL A 6 -13.11 -1.82 9.01
CA VAL A 6 -13.15 -1.70 7.55
C VAL A 6 -14.41 -2.39 7.06
N GLU A 7 -15.33 -1.61 6.52
CA GLU A 7 -16.58 -2.09 5.94
C GLU A 7 -16.34 -2.37 4.46
N ALA A 8 -16.20 -3.65 4.12
CA ALA A 8 -16.01 -4.17 2.76
C ALA A 8 -16.89 -5.41 2.55
N SER A 9 -16.79 -6.09 1.41
CA SER A 9 -17.51 -7.34 1.12
C SER A 9 -17.43 -8.37 2.25
N ARG A 10 -16.29 -8.41 2.96
CA ARG A 10 -16.11 -9.06 4.26
C ARG A 10 -15.54 -8.04 5.24
N PRO A 11 -16.32 -7.61 6.26
CA PRO A 11 -15.85 -6.67 7.25
C PRO A 11 -14.73 -7.26 8.10
N TYR A 12 -13.75 -6.42 8.46
CA TYR A 12 -12.64 -6.81 9.33
C TYR A 12 -12.18 -5.62 10.18
N LYS A 13 -11.28 -5.90 11.12
CA LYS A 13 -10.72 -4.88 12.01
C LYS A 13 -9.22 -4.71 11.76
N VAL A 14 -8.77 -3.47 11.88
CA VAL A 14 -7.35 -3.13 11.97
C VAL A 14 -7.05 -2.80 13.43
N LEU A 15 -6.17 -3.57 14.06
CA LEU A 15 -5.74 -3.42 15.44
C LEU A 15 -4.40 -2.71 15.46
N ILE A 16 -4.30 -1.56 16.14
CA ILE A 16 -3.11 -0.73 16.17
C ILE A 16 -2.69 -0.49 17.63
N GLU A 17 -1.51 -1.00 17.99
CA GLU A 17 -0.88 -0.78 19.30
C GLU A 17 0.58 -1.28 19.25
N LYS A 18 1.46 -0.64 20.02
CA LYS A 18 2.84 -1.12 20.18
C LYS A 18 2.87 -2.42 20.97
N GLY A 19 3.62 -3.41 20.47
CA GLY A 19 3.79 -4.70 21.12
C GLY A 19 2.72 -5.74 20.79
N LEU A 20 1.87 -5.51 19.78
CA LEU A 20 0.82 -6.45 19.39
C LEU A 20 1.35 -7.80 18.89
N LEU A 21 2.61 -7.89 18.42
CA LEU A 21 3.17 -9.19 18.01
C LEU A 21 3.18 -10.22 19.15
N ASP A 22 3.32 -9.80 20.41
CA ASP A 22 3.29 -10.72 21.56
C ASP A 22 1.88 -11.24 21.86
N ARG A 23 0.84 -10.57 21.34
CA ARG A 23 -0.57 -10.84 21.63
C ARG A 23 -1.33 -11.45 20.47
N ILE A 24 -0.67 -11.66 19.33
CA ILE A 24 -1.33 -12.12 18.10
C ILE A 24 -2.03 -13.48 18.27
N GLY A 25 -1.49 -14.41 19.06
CA GLY A 25 -2.16 -15.68 19.36
C GLY A 25 -3.48 -15.51 20.09
N GLU A 26 -3.49 -14.75 21.20
CA GLU A 26 -4.69 -14.43 21.98
C GLU A 26 -5.74 -13.69 21.11
N LEU A 27 -5.29 -12.73 20.29
CA LEU A 27 -6.16 -11.96 19.42
C LEU A 27 -6.76 -12.82 18.30
N SER A 28 -5.99 -13.76 17.75
CA SER A 28 -6.46 -14.70 16.73
C SER A 28 -7.54 -15.63 17.28
N GLN A 29 -7.37 -16.15 18.50
CA GLN A 29 -8.39 -16.96 19.17
C GLN A 29 -9.69 -16.18 19.38
N LYS A 30 -9.58 -14.91 19.80
CA LYS A 30 -10.74 -14.01 19.95
C LYS A 30 -11.48 -13.74 18.64
N HIS A 31 -10.80 -13.86 17.50
CA HIS A 31 -11.41 -13.80 16.16
C HIS A 31 -11.92 -15.16 15.67
N GLY A 32 -11.88 -16.20 16.50
CA GLY A 32 -12.40 -17.53 16.18
C GLY A 32 -11.47 -18.38 15.31
N LEU A 33 -10.21 -17.98 15.14
CA LEU A 33 -9.21 -18.78 14.41
C LEU A 33 -8.67 -19.90 15.30
N ALA A 34 -8.39 -21.06 14.74
CA ALA A 34 -7.81 -22.21 15.44
C ALA A 34 -7.02 -23.10 14.47
N GLY A 35 -6.36 -24.14 14.97
CA GLY A 35 -5.70 -25.15 14.15
C GLY A 35 -4.30 -24.75 13.70
N LYS A 36 -4.00 -24.95 12.41
CA LYS A 36 -2.68 -24.67 11.83
C LYS A 36 -2.58 -23.22 11.37
N VAL A 37 -1.39 -22.66 11.55
CA VAL A 37 -1.02 -21.34 11.04
C VAL A 37 0.22 -21.48 10.17
N CYS A 38 0.18 -20.98 8.94
CA CYS A 38 1.38 -20.80 8.13
C CYS A 38 1.78 -19.32 8.17
N VAL A 39 2.89 -19.00 8.82
CA VAL A 39 3.47 -17.66 8.78
C VAL A 39 4.34 -17.54 7.52
N ILE A 40 3.92 -16.68 6.60
CA ILE A 40 4.65 -16.38 5.37
C ILE A 40 5.40 -15.06 5.57
N SER A 41 6.70 -15.07 5.30
CA SER A 41 7.58 -13.92 5.48
C SER A 41 8.71 -13.91 4.45
N ASP A 42 9.30 -12.74 4.23
CA ASP A 42 10.55 -12.64 3.46
C ASP A 42 11.79 -12.89 4.34
N SER A 43 12.94 -13.08 3.67
CA SER A 43 14.24 -13.40 4.30
C SER A 43 14.84 -12.29 5.17
N HIS A 44 14.38 -11.03 5.07
CA HIS A 44 14.80 -9.95 5.97
C HIS A 44 13.92 -9.85 7.22
N VAL A 45 12.60 -9.95 7.06
CA VAL A 45 11.64 -9.79 8.16
C VAL A 45 11.58 -11.01 9.05
N PHE A 46 11.71 -12.21 8.48
CA PHE A 46 11.59 -13.47 9.20
C PHE A 46 12.52 -13.56 10.43
N PRO A 47 13.85 -13.35 10.32
CA PRO A 47 14.75 -13.46 11.47
C PRO A 47 14.50 -12.40 12.56
N LEU A 48 13.80 -11.30 12.25
CA LEU A 48 13.54 -10.21 13.20
C LEU A 48 12.36 -10.52 14.12
N TYR A 49 11.28 -11.11 13.58
CA TYR A 49 10.00 -11.15 14.28
C TYR A 49 9.32 -12.52 14.34
N PHE A 50 9.73 -13.49 13.50
CA PHE A 50 9.05 -14.78 13.43
C PHE A 50 9.01 -15.49 14.78
N GLU A 51 10.13 -15.58 15.49
CA GLU A 51 10.18 -16.27 16.79
C GLU A 51 9.24 -15.63 17.82
N ARG A 52 9.07 -14.31 17.79
CA ARG A 52 8.13 -13.58 18.65
C ARG A 52 6.68 -13.94 18.32
N VAL A 53 6.32 -13.92 17.04
CA VAL A 53 5.00 -14.29 16.53
C VAL A 53 4.68 -15.75 16.82
N LYS A 54 5.61 -16.66 16.50
CA LYS A 54 5.51 -18.10 16.75
C LYS A 54 5.24 -18.39 18.22
N LYS A 55 6.01 -17.80 19.13
CA LYS A 55 5.81 -17.98 20.58
C LYS A 55 4.41 -17.55 21.03
N SER A 56 3.89 -16.43 20.51
CA SER A 56 2.54 -15.95 20.83
C SER A 56 1.47 -16.93 20.33
N LEU A 57 1.63 -17.44 19.10
CA LEU A 57 0.71 -18.41 18.49
C LEU A 57 0.76 -19.78 19.20
N GLU A 58 1.94 -20.33 19.47
CA GLU A 58 2.08 -21.62 20.18
C GLU A 58 1.52 -21.53 21.61
N ALA A 59 1.71 -20.41 22.31
CA ALA A 59 1.10 -20.17 23.62
C ALA A 59 -0.43 -20.14 23.58
N ALA A 60 -1.01 -19.79 22.43
CA ALA A 60 -2.45 -19.86 22.15
C ALA A 60 -2.87 -21.22 21.52
N GLY A 61 -1.99 -22.23 21.50
CA GLY A 61 -2.33 -23.59 21.08
C GLY A 61 -2.43 -23.80 19.56
N TYR A 62 -1.89 -22.89 18.74
CA TYR A 62 -1.78 -23.11 17.29
C TYR A 62 -0.61 -24.04 16.96
N GLU A 63 -0.76 -24.83 15.90
CA GLU A 63 0.36 -25.54 15.27
C GLU A 63 0.98 -24.62 14.22
N VAL A 64 2.22 -24.17 14.44
CA VAL A 64 2.84 -23.10 13.64
C VAL A 64 3.82 -23.66 12.62
N PHE A 65 3.56 -23.35 11.35
CA PHE A 65 4.43 -23.57 10.21
C PHE A 65 4.96 -22.23 9.70
N SER A 66 6.05 -22.26 8.94
CA SER A 66 6.58 -21.09 8.27
C SER A 66 7.01 -21.40 6.84
N TYR A 67 6.80 -20.43 5.95
CA TYR A 67 7.39 -20.42 4.62
C TYR A 67 8.14 -19.09 4.42
N VAL A 68 9.40 -19.19 3.99
CA VAL A 68 10.29 -18.03 3.82
C VAL A 68 10.72 -17.95 2.37
N PHE A 69 10.50 -16.80 1.75
CA PHE A 69 10.95 -16.50 0.39
C PHE A 69 12.00 -15.38 0.42
N GLU A 70 12.73 -15.21 -0.68
CA GLU A 70 13.76 -14.18 -0.77
C GLU A 70 13.17 -12.77 -0.79
N SER A 71 13.76 -11.83 -0.05
CA SER A 71 13.23 -10.46 0.00
C SER A 71 13.26 -9.73 -1.35
N GLY A 72 12.27 -8.86 -1.57
CA GLY A 72 12.18 -7.96 -2.72
C GLY A 72 11.09 -8.31 -3.74
N GLU A 73 10.78 -7.34 -4.61
CA GLU A 73 9.66 -7.42 -5.57
C GLU A 73 9.77 -8.61 -6.53
N LYS A 74 10.99 -9.03 -6.88
CA LYS A 74 11.21 -10.17 -7.80
C LYS A 74 10.61 -11.48 -7.29
N SER A 75 10.41 -11.61 -5.98
CA SER A 75 9.80 -12.79 -5.37
C SER A 75 8.28 -12.79 -5.46
N LYS A 76 7.66 -11.68 -5.85
CA LYS A 76 6.23 -11.55 -6.07
C LYS A 76 5.84 -12.13 -7.44
N ASN A 77 6.02 -13.43 -7.61
CA ASN A 77 5.92 -14.11 -8.89
C ASN A 77 5.07 -15.39 -8.81
N ALA A 78 4.86 -16.02 -9.97
CA ALA A 78 4.05 -17.23 -10.08
C ALA A 78 4.73 -18.44 -9.42
N GLU A 79 6.06 -18.51 -9.45
CA GLU A 79 6.84 -19.60 -8.88
C GLU A 79 6.61 -19.70 -7.36
N ASN A 80 6.88 -18.61 -6.62
CA ASN A 80 6.66 -18.57 -5.17
C ASN A 80 5.18 -18.78 -4.82
N PHE A 81 4.25 -18.23 -5.61
CA PHE A 81 2.82 -18.47 -5.41
C PHE A 81 2.48 -19.96 -5.46
N ILE A 82 2.94 -20.68 -6.49
CA ILE A 82 2.70 -22.12 -6.62
C ILE A 82 3.42 -22.92 -5.53
N GLU A 83 4.65 -22.56 -5.17
CA GLU A 83 5.40 -23.23 -4.11
C GLU A 83 4.71 -23.12 -2.75
N ILE A 84 4.19 -21.94 -2.40
CA ILE A 84 3.44 -21.73 -1.16
C ILE A 84 2.17 -22.61 -1.16
N LEU A 85 1.41 -22.65 -2.25
CA LEU A 85 0.20 -23.50 -2.33
C LEU A 85 0.55 -25.00 -2.17
N ASN A 86 1.64 -25.44 -2.78
CA ASN A 86 2.13 -26.81 -2.64
C ASN A 86 2.58 -27.10 -1.20
N PHE A 87 3.27 -26.15 -0.55
CA PHE A 87 3.67 -26.27 0.84
C PHE A 87 2.45 -26.43 1.76
N LEU A 88 1.42 -25.60 1.61
CA LEU A 88 0.18 -25.72 2.38
C LEU A 88 -0.48 -27.09 2.19
N ALA A 89 -0.52 -27.62 0.96
CA ALA A 89 -1.03 -28.96 0.68
C ALA A 89 -0.20 -30.08 1.30
N GLN A 90 1.14 -29.99 1.24
CA GLN A 90 2.05 -30.96 1.84
C GLN A 90 1.93 -31.00 3.37
N GLN A 91 1.70 -29.85 4.00
CA GLN A 91 1.45 -29.76 5.44
C GLN A 91 -0.01 -30.06 5.82
N HIS A 92 -0.84 -30.48 4.86
CA HIS A 92 -2.24 -30.82 5.07
C HIS A 92 -3.06 -29.70 5.73
N PHE A 93 -2.91 -28.47 5.23
CA PHE A 93 -3.79 -27.36 5.58
C PHE A 93 -5.21 -27.62 5.06
N THR A 94 -6.19 -27.14 5.81
CA THR A 94 -7.61 -27.27 5.56
C THR A 94 -8.26 -25.89 5.49
N ARG A 95 -9.57 -25.83 5.19
CA ARG A 95 -10.30 -24.56 5.09
C ARG A 95 -10.41 -23.77 6.39
N THR A 96 -10.24 -24.43 7.54
CA THR A 96 -10.31 -23.79 8.86
C THR A 96 -8.95 -23.29 9.34
N ASP A 97 -7.87 -23.67 8.65
CA ASP A 97 -6.52 -23.21 8.97
C ASP A 97 -6.26 -21.82 8.35
N SER A 98 -5.14 -21.21 8.71
CA SER A 98 -4.90 -19.80 8.41
C SER A 98 -3.49 -19.50 7.91
N VAL A 99 -3.40 -18.46 7.08
CA VAL A 99 -2.14 -17.89 6.60
C VAL A 99 -1.94 -16.51 7.20
N PHE A 100 -0.74 -16.27 7.74
CA PHE A 100 -0.36 -15.04 8.42
C PHE A 100 0.77 -14.39 7.61
N ALA A 101 0.51 -13.21 7.02
CA ALA A 101 1.51 -12.46 6.26
C ALA A 101 2.32 -11.55 7.18
N LEU A 102 3.54 -11.94 7.50
CA LEU A 102 4.48 -11.16 8.32
C LEU A 102 5.50 -10.47 7.42
N GLY A 103 5.26 -9.21 7.06
CA GLY A 103 6.16 -8.52 6.12
C GLY A 103 5.61 -7.22 5.54
N GLY A 104 6.30 -6.71 4.53
CA GLY A 104 5.85 -5.56 3.75
C GLY A 104 4.75 -5.90 2.73
N GLY A 105 4.53 -5.00 1.78
CA GLY A 105 3.48 -5.14 0.75
C GLY A 105 3.62 -6.39 -0.12
N VAL A 106 4.85 -6.77 -0.49
CA VAL A 106 5.13 -8.00 -1.24
C VAL A 106 4.61 -9.25 -0.52
N THR A 107 4.95 -9.40 0.76
CA THR A 107 4.49 -10.51 1.59
C THR A 107 2.97 -10.49 1.73
N GLY A 108 2.38 -9.31 1.97
CA GLY A 108 0.94 -9.14 2.09
C GLY A 108 0.18 -9.57 0.82
N ASP A 109 0.63 -9.13 -0.35
CA ASP A 109 0.02 -9.45 -1.63
C ASP A 109 0.15 -10.94 -1.98
N LEU A 110 1.36 -11.49 -1.85
CA LEU A 110 1.64 -12.88 -2.20
C LEU A 110 0.88 -13.84 -1.28
N ALA A 111 0.98 -13.65 0.04
CA ALA A 111 0.29 -14.48 1.03
C ALA A 111 -1.23 -14.32 0.94
N GLY A 112 -1.72 -13.10 0.70
CA GLY A 112 -3.13 -12.83 0.48
C GLY A 112 -3.68 -13.56 -0.74
N PHE A 113 -2.94 -13.55 -1.86
CA PHE A 113 -3.36 -14.23 -3.07
C PHE A 113 -3.30 -15.76 -2.93
N CYS A 114 -2.31 -16.27 -2.20
CA CYS A 114 -2.26 -17.68 -1.80
C CYS A 114 -3.49 -18.06 -0.97
N SER A 115 -3.86 -17.23 0.01
CA SER A 115 -5.02 -17.44 0.89
C SER A 115 -6.35 -17.43 0.13
N ALA A 116 -6.48 -16.52 -0.85
CA ALA A 116 -7.65 -16.43 -1.72
C ALA A 116 -7.80 -17.67 -2.62
N SER A 117 -6.68 -18.25 -3.06
CA SER A 117 -6.65 -19.31 -4.06
C SER A 117 -6.71 -20.71 -3.43
N TYR A 118 -5.98 -20.93 -2.33
CA TYR A 118 -5.89 -22.23 -1.68
C TYR A 118 -7.26 -22.69 -1.20
N MET A 119 -7.69 -23.89 -1.62
CA MET A 119 -9.04 -24.44 -1.34
C MET A 119 -10.23 -23.51 -1.69
N ARG A 120 -10.00 -22.51 -2.56
CA ARG A 120 -10.91 -21.40 -2.92
C ARG A 120 -11.19 -20.41 -1.78
N GLY A 121 -10.23 -20.25 -0.87
CA GLY A 121 -10.32 -19.34 0.27
C GLY A 121 -10.07 -20.07 1.59
N ILE A 122 -9.07 -19.59 2.33
CA ILE A 122 -8.80 -19.93 3.74
C ILE A 122 -8.63 -18.65 4.57
N HIS A 123 -8.53 -18.78 5.89
CA HIS A 123 -8.34 -17.62 6.78
C HIS A 123 -7.02 -16.90 6.50
N PHE A 124 -7.03 -15.58 6.63
CA PHE A 124 -5.92 -14.72 6.26
C PHE A 124 -5.75 -13.58 7.26
N VAL A 125 -4.55 -13.41 7.81
CA VAL A 125 -4.21 -12.30 8.72
C VAL A 125 -3.01 -11.54 8.14
N GLN A 126 -3.08 -10.22 8.16
CA GLN A 126 -1.95 -9.38 7.77
C GLN A 126 -1.26 -8.77 8.98
N ILE A 127 0.07 -8.78 8.94
CA ILE A 127 0.97 -8.23 9.95
C ILE A 127 1.97 -7.33 9.21
N PRO A 128 1.54 -6.13 8.75
CA PRO A 128 2.40 -5.23 7.98
C PRO A 128 3.60 -4.76 8.82
N THR A 129 4.82 -4.88 8.29
CA THR A 129 6.06 -4.49 8.97
C THR A 129 6.79 -3.30 8.33
N SER A 130 6.26 -2.75 7.23
CA SER A 130 6.72 -1.48 6.65
C SER A 130 5.66 -0.40 6.78
N LEU A 131 6.07 0.87 6.86
CA LEU A 131 5.13 1.99 6.92
C LEU A 131 4.18 1.98 5.72
N LEU A 132 4.72 1.75 4.52
CA LEU A 132 3.93 1.66 3.28
C LEU A 132 2.85 0.58 3.38
N ALA A 133 3.19 -0.60 3.91
CA ALA A 133 2.22 -1.67 4.07
C ALA A 133 1.14 -1.33 5.12
N MET A 134 1.53 -0.68 6.21
CA MET A 134 0.61 -0.27 7.27
C MET A 134 -0.42 0.75 6.79
N VAL A 135 0.00 1.78 6.05
CA VAL A 135 -0.88 2.90 5.64
C VAL A 135 -1.60 2.65 4.33
N ASP A 136 -1.08 1.75 3.50
CA ASP A 136 -1.59 1.51 2.16
C ASP A 136 -1.94 0.03 1.94
N SER A 137 -0.97 -0.83 1.61
CA SER A 137 -1.30 -2.14 1.03
C SER A 137 -2.10 -3.08 1.93
N SER A 138 -2.10 -2.88 3.25
CA SER A 138 -2.83 -3.75 4.18
C SER A 138 -4.33 -3.50 4.28
N VAL A 139 -4.84 -2.44 3.64
CA VAL A 139 -6.27 -2.11 3.64
C VAL A 139 -6.78 -2.00 2.20
N GLY A 140 -7.94 -2.62 1.93
CA GLY A 140 -8.60 -2.58 0.62
C GLY A 140 -8.55 -3.89 -0.19
N GLY A 141 -8.07 -4.98 0.39
CA GLY A 141 -8.27 -6.35 -0.09
C GLY A 141 -7.56 -6.73 -1.39
N LYS A 142 -6.76 -5.85 -1.99
CA LYS A 142 -5.98 -6.22 -3.18
C LYS A 142 -4.88 -7.19 -2.80
N THR A 143 -4.79 -8.27 -3.57
CA THR A 143 -3.71 -9.26 -3.47
C THR A 143 -3.30 -9.61 -4.89
N ALA A 144 -2.01 -9.75 -5.15
CA ALA A 144 -1.53 -10.00 -6.50
C ALA A 144 -0.12 -10.59 -6.57
N ILE A 145 0.22 -11.10 -7.75
CA ILE A 145 1.57 -11.37 -8.19
C ILE A 145 1.86 -10.64 -9.50
N ASP A 146 3.15 -10.48 -9.77
CA ASP A 146 3.64 -9.95 -11.04
C ASP A 146 3.69 -11.07 -12.09
N LEU A 147 3.45 -10.69 -13.34
CA LEU A 147 3.66 -11.53 -14.50
C LEU A 147 4.83 -10.95 -15.32
N ALA A 148 5.41 -11.75 -16.21
CA ALA A 148 6.44 -11.26 -17.13
C ALA A 148 5.99 -10.03 -17.96
N ALA A 149 4.67 -9.88 -18.16
CA ALA A 149 4.07 -8.75 -18.87
C ALA A 149 3.86 -7.49 -18.00
N GLY A 150 4.08 -7.54 -16.69
CA GLY A 150 3.97 -6.39 -15.80
C GLY A 150 3.56 -6.72 -14.36
N LYS A 151 3.60 -5.69 -13.52
CA LYS A 151 3.29 -5.79 -12.09
C LYS A 151 1.80 -5.98 -11.81
N ASN A 152 1.47 -6.72 -10.74
CA ASN A 152 0.12 -6.88 -10.19
C ASN A 152 -0.95 -7.38 -11.18
N LEU A 153 -0.56 -8.15 -12.21
CA LEU A 153 -1.47 -8.52 -13.30
C LEU A 153 -2.33 -9.74 -13.01
N ALA A 154 -1.94 -10.59 -12.06
CA ALA A 154 -2.71 -11.73 -11.61
C ALA A 154 -2.96 -11.61 -10.11
N GLY A 155 -4.22 -11.67 -9.68
CA GLY A 155 -4.57 -11.41 -8.30
C GLY A 155 -6.06 -11.59 -8.00
N ALA A 156 -6.43 -11.26 -6.77
CA ALA A 156 -7.81 -11.31 -6.29
C ALA A 156 -8.08 -10.17 -5.29
N PHE A 157 -9.35 -9.74 -5.23
CA PHE A 157 -9.86 -8.99 -4.08
C PHE A 157 -10.20 -9.99 -2.97
N TYR A 158 -9.44 -10.00 -1.88
CA TYR A 158 -9.58 -10.92 -0.76
C TYR A 158 -9.29 -10.20 0.56
N GLN A 159 -10.32 -10.06 1.40
CA GLN A 159 -10.20 -9.37 2.69
C GLN A 159 -9.63 -10.30 3.77
N PRO A 160 -8.75 -9.80 4.65
CA PRO A 160 -8.26 -10.56 5.80
C PRO A 160 -9.36 -10.73 6.87
N ASP A 161 -9.15 -11.66 7.81
CA ASP A 161 -9.91 -11.78 9.04
C ASP A 161 -9.66 -10.57 9.97
N PHE A 162 -8.40 -10.12 10.05
CA PHE A 162 -8.01 -8.85 10.67
C PHE A 162 -6.59 -8.44 10.22
N VAL A 163 -6.24 -7.17 10.46
CA VAL A 163 -4.89 -6.62 10.27
C VAL A 163 -4.32 -6.24 11.63
N LEU A 164 -3.08 -6.63 11.91
CA LEU A 164 -2.38 -6.34 13.16
C LEU A 164 -1.19 -5.41 12.90
N VAL A 165 -1.32 -4.17 13.34
CA VAL A 165 -0.32 -3.11 13.16
C VAL A 165 0.41 -2.89 14.48
N ASP A 166 1.58 -3.51 14.61
CA ASP A 166 2.52 -3.23 15.69
C ASP A 166 3.54 -2.18 15.23
N THR A 167 3.37 -0.92 15.61
CA THR A 167 4.26 0.16 15.14
C THR A 167 5.68 0.06 15.73
N ALA A 168 5.92 -0.78 16.75
CA ALA A 168 7.26 -0.99 17.28
C ALA A 168 8.22 -1.65 16.26
N VAL A 169 7.68 -2.36 15.26
CA VAL A 169 8.49 -2.98 14.19
C VAL A 169 9.19 -1.95 13.31
N LEU A 170 8.64 -0.73 13.21
CA LEU A 170 9.23 0.34 12.40
C LEU A 170 10.61 0.77 12.92
N THR A 171 10.96 0.45 14.17
CA THR A 171 12.27 0.75 14.76
C THR A 171 13.44 0.06 14.05
N THR A 172 13.20 -1.06 13.37
CA THR A 172 14.23 -1.75 12.58
C THR A 172 14.03 -1.60 11.08
N LEU A 173 13.06 -0.80 10.64
CA LEU A 173 12.85 -0.50 9.22
C LEU A 173 13.96 0.45 8.75
N PRO A 174 14.71 0.14 7.68
CA PRO A 174 15.73 1.05 7.17
C PRO A 174 15.11 2.40 6.79
N GLN A 175 15.78 3.49 7.15
CA GLN A 175 15.28 4.86 7.02
C GLN A 175 14.76 5.19 5.60
N GLN A 176 15.43 4.67 4.57
CA GLN A 176 15.03 4.88 3.17
C GLN A 176 13.62 4.36 2.86
N PHE A 177 13.18 3.24 3.47
CA PHE A 177 11.83 2.70 3.26
C PHE A 177 10.78 3.48 4.05
N LEU A 178 11.17 4.05 5.19
CA LEU A 178 10.32 4.99 5.93
C LEU A 178 10.10 6.26 5.11
N GLN A 179 11.18 6.84 4.57
CA GLN A 179 11.15 8.04 3.72
C GLN A 179 10.31 7.80 2.46
N ASP A 180 10.52 6.69 1.76
CA ASP A 180 9.74 6.36 0.56
C ASP A 180 8.23 6.27 0.87
N ALA A 181 7.88 5.61 1.99
CA ALA A 181 6.49 5.49 2.42
C ALA A 181 5.83 6.82 2.83
N MET A 182 6.62 7.84 3.20
CA MET A 182 6.08 9.16 3.54
C MET A 182 5.39 9.85 2.37
N ALA A 183 5.72 9.47 1.13
CA ALA A 183 5.01 9.98 -0.05
C ALA A 183 3.52 9.61 0.00
N GLU A 184 3.19 8.38 0.43
CA GLU A 184 1.81 7.94 0.55
C GLU A 184 1.08 8.57 1.73
N VAL A 185 1.77 8.77 2.85
CA VAL A 185 1.23 9.52 3.99
C VAL A 185 0.86 10.94 3.59
N ILE A 186 1.75 11.63 2.89
CA ILE A 186 1.52 12.99 2.39
C ILE A 186 0.42 12.99 1.32
N LYS A 187 0.35 11.96 0.47
CA LYS A 187 -0.76 11.80 -0.47
C LYS A 187 -2.11 11.77 0.27
N TYR A 188 -2.26 10.95 1.31
CA TYR A 188 -3.49 10.92 2.13
C TYR A 188 -3.86 12.29 2.69
N ALA A 189 -2.85 13.01 3.20
CA ALA A 189 -3.00 14.37 3.72
C ALA A 189 -3.46 15.38 2.65
N MET A 190 -3.09 15.17 1.38
CA MET A 190 -3.47 16.04 0.26
C MET A 190 -4.85 15.73 -0.33
N ILE A 191 -5.31 14.48 -0.29
CA ILE A 191 -6.54 14.06 -1.00
C ILE A 191 -7.82 14.23 -0.17
N THR A 192 -7.72 14.34 1.16
CA THR A 192 -8.87 14.49 2.07
C THR A 192 -8.59 15.50 3.18
N LYS A 193 -9.64 16.09 3.76
CA LYS A 193 -9.50 16.97 4.94
C LYS A 193 -9.29 16.12 6.18
N ASN A 194 -8.11 16.22 6.78
CA ASN A 194 -7.67 15.46 7.96
C ASN A 194 -6.64 16.27 8.76
N ASN A 195 -6.10 15.67 9.82
CA ASN A 195 -5.08 16.27 10.68
C ASN A 195 -3.67 15.67 10.49
N ILE A 196 -3.39 14.94 9.40
CA ILE A 196 -2.10 14.26 9.19
C ILE A 196 -0.93 15.25 9.26
N PHE A 197 -1.03 16.42 8.62
CA PHE A 197 0.04 17.43 8.67
C PHE A 197 0.30 17.94 10.09
N GLU A 198 -0.74 18.11 10.90
CA GLU A 198 -0.60 18.49 12.32
C GLU A 198 0.10 17.38 13.10
N LEU A 199 -0.33 16.13 12.94
CA LEU A 199 0.27 14.97 13.60
C LEU A 199 1.73 14.73 13.20
N LEU A 200 2.09 15.01 11.94
CA LEU A 200 3.47 14.96 11.47
C LEU A 200 4.34 16.03 12.14
N ASN A 201 3.84 17.24 12.33
CA ASN A 201 4.57 18.31 13.04
C ASN A 201 4.76 18.02 14.53
N GLU A 202 3.93 17.14 15.11
CA GLU A 202 4.02 16.68 16.50
C GLU A 202 4.79 15.36 16.66
N ASP A 203 5.36 14.82 15.57
CA ASP A 203 6.06 13.53 15.53
C ASP A 203 5.22 12.32 16.03
N LYS A 204 3.90 12.38 15.84
CA LYS A 204 2.94 11.35 16.30
C LYS A 204 2.69 10.27 15.25
N LEU A 205 3.71 9.51 14.89
CA LEU A 205 3.64 8.52 13.81
C LEU A 205 2.52 7.46 13.98
N ASP A 206 2.26 7.01 15.21
CA ASP A 206 1.19 6.02 15.47
C ASP A 206 -0.20 6.60 15.12
N ASP A 207 -0.43 7.88 15.43
CA ASP A 207 -1.68 8.58 15.11
C ASP A 207 -1.78 8.87 13.61
N VAL A 208 -0.67 9.21 12.96
CA VAL A 208 -0.59 9.36 11.49
C VAL A 208 -0.99 8.06 10.80
N ILE A 209 -0.44 6.92 11.23
CA ILE A 209 -0.77 5.61 10.66
C ILE A 209 -2.26 5.31 10.83
N ALA A 210 -2.81 5.56 12.02
CA ALA A 210 -4.23 5.38 12.27
C ALA A 210 -5.10 6.25 11.37
N GLU A 211 -4.73 7.52 11.17
CA GLU A 211 -5.49 8.43 10.31
C GLU A 211 -5.45 8.02 8.83
N CYS A 212 -4.27 7.61 8.32
CA CYS A 212 -4.16 7.04 6.97
C CYS A 212 -5.08 5.82 6.80
N ILE A 213 -5.08 4.91 7.79
CA ILE A 213 -5.93 3.71 7.76
C ILE A 213 -7.43 4.08 7.79
N ARG A 214 -7.83 5.10 8.55
CA ARG A 214 -9.22 5.60 8.55
C ARG A 214 -9.61 6.13 7.18
N ILE A 215 -8.80 7.01 6.60
CA ILE A 215 -9.05 7.57 5.26
C ILE A 215 -9.16 6.46 4.23
N LYS A 216 -8.22 5.49 4.24
CA LYS A 216 -8.27 4.37 3.31
C LYS A 216 -9.48 3.48 3.54
N SER A 217 -9.86 3.23 4.79
CA SER A 217 -11.07 2.48 5.15
C SER A 217 -12.33 3.14 4.61
N ASP A 218 -12.48 4.46 4.79
CA ASP A 218 -13.63 5.22 4.31
C ASP A 218 -13.73 5.18 2.78
N ILE A 219 -12.60 5.33 2.08
CA ILE A 219 -12.53 5.23 0.63
C ILE A 219 -12.89 3.81 0.15
N VAL A 220 -12.37 2.76 0.80
CA VAL A 220 -12.67 1.35 0.46
C VAL A 220 -14.15 1.04 0.69
N ARG A 221 -14.73 1.58 1.77
CA ARG A 221 -16.15 1.41 2.09
C ARG A 221 -17.05 2.01 1.01
N GLU A 222 -16.68 3.16 0.47
CA GLU A 222 -17.44 3.80 -0.61
C GLU A 222 -17.17 3.12 -1.97
N ASP A 223 -15.97 2.61 -2.20
CA ASP A 223 -15.55 2.02 -3.47
C ASP A 223 -14.52 0.88 -3.28
N GLU A 224 -15.02 -0.34 -3.04
CA GLU A 224 -14.19 -1.51 -2.80
C GLU A 224 -13.42 -1.99 -4.05
N PHE A 225 -13.95 -1.76 -5.26
CA PHE A 225 -13.41 -2.31 -6.50
C PHE A 225 -12.77 -1.26 -7.44
N GLU A 226 -12.60 -0.02 -6.97
CA GLU A 226 -11.87 1.07 -7.66
C GLU A 226 -12.54 1.67 -8.90
N GLY A 227 -13.86 1.71 -8.93
CA GLY A 227 -14.60 2.30 -10.04
C GLY A 227 -14.73 3.83 -9.98
N GLY A 228 -14.70 4.41 -8.78
CA GLY A 228 -15.14 5.77 -8.46
C GLY A 228 -14.18 6.52 -7.54
N ILE A 229 -14.59 6.83 -6.30
CA ILE A 229 -13.84 7.69 -5.38
C ILE A 229 -12.44 7.16 -5.05
N ARG A 230 -12.24 5.83 -5.10
CA ARG A 230 -10.93 5.24 -4.81
C ARG A 230 -9.87 5.59 -5.85
N ARG A 231 -10.28 6.13 -7.01
CA ARG A 231 -9.36 6.76 -7.95
C ARG A 231 -8.55 7.89 -7.31
N LEU A 232 -9.05 8.59 -6.28
CA LEU A 232 -8.31 9.63 -5.55
C LEU A 232 -6.98 9.12 -4.97
N LEU A 233 -6.88 7.84 -4.63
CA LEU A 233 -5.63 7.22 -4.18
C LEU A 233 -4.54 7.22 -5.25
N ASN A 234 -4.87 7.52 -6.50
CA ASN A 234 -3.90 7.66 -7.60
C ASN A 234 -3.35 9.09 -7.73
N PHE A 235 -3.54 9.98 -6.76
CA PHE A 235 -2.87 11.29 -6.77
C PHE A 235 -1.35 11.10 -6.90
N GLY A 236 -0.75 11.78 -7.89
CA GLY A 236 0.65 11.63 -8.29
C GLY A 236 0.99 10.36 -9.09
N HIS A 237 0.18 9.30 -9.05
CA HIS A 237 0.55 7.98 -9.58
C HIS A 237 0.61 7.91 -11.11
N THR A 238 -0.23 8.67 -11.83
CA THR A 238 -0.18 8.69 -13.30
C THR A 238 1.20 9.09 -13.80
N ILE A 239 1.78 10.14 -13.19
CA ILE A 239 3.11 10.63 -13.56
C ILE A 239 4.19 9.80 -12.87
N GLY A 240 3.96 9.38 -11.62
CA GLY A 240 4.86 8.51 -10.87
C GLY A 240 5.17 7.21 -11.61
N HIS A 241 4.16 6.49 -12.10
CA HIS A 241 4.38 5.25 -12.86
C HIS A 241 5.18 5.49 -14.15
N ALA A 242 4.97 6.62 -14.83
CA ALA A 242 5.76 6.98 -15.99
C ALA A 242 7.23 7.23 -15.63
N ILE A 243 7.50 7.90 -14.49
CA ILE A 243 8.84 8.13 -13.95
C ILE A 243 9.53 6.81 -13.54
N GLU A 244 8.82 5.91 -12.88
CA GLU A 244 9.33 4.58 -12.55
C GLU A 244 9.74 3.82 -13.82
N ALA A 245 8.87 3.79 -14.83
CA ALA A 245 9.14 3.10 -16.09
C ALA A 245 10.33 3.73 -16.84
N LEU A 246 10.37 5.06 -16.99
CA LEU A 246 11.45 5.78 -17.67
C LEU A 246 12.80 5.63 -16.96
N SER A 247 12.79 5.54 -15.62
CA SER A 247 14.00 5.29 -14.84
C SER A 247 14.41 3.82 -14.79
N SER A 248 13.72 2.93 -15.52
CA SER A 248 13.91 1.47 -15.43
C SER A 248 13.83 0.95 -14.00
N PHE A 249 12.89 1.52 -13.22
CA PHE A 249 12.69 1.26 -11.79
C PHE A 249 13.90 1.61 -10.90
N GLY A 250 14.77 2.51 -11.35
CA GLY A 250 15.85 3.07 -10.54
C GLY A 250 15.37 4.16 -9.56
N ILE A 251 14.26 4.85 -9.88
CA ILE A 251 13.54 5.71 -8.95
C ILE A 251 12.50 4.87 -8.22
N THR A 252 12.51 4.92 -6.89
CA THR A 252 11.58 4.19 -6.04
C THR A 252 10.15 4.73 -6.15
N HIS A 253 9.16 3.90 -5.79
CA HIS A 253 7.74 4.22 -5.90
C HIS A 253 7.38 5.54 -5.19
N GLY A 254 7.73 5.68 -3.91
CA GLY A 254 7.42 6.90 -3.15
C GLY A 254 8.08 8.15 -3.73
N ASN A 255 9.33 8.06 -4.15
CA ASN A 255 10.02 9.15 -4.85
C ASN A 255 9.32 9.55 -6.15
N ALA A 256 8.87 8.58 -6.95
CA ALA A 256 8.17 8.85 -8.20
C ALA A 256 6.78 9.46 -7.95
N VAL A 257 6.04 8.96 -6.96
CA VAL A 257 4.75 9.52 -6.54
C VAL A 257 4.91 10.95 -6.03
N ALA A 258 5.94 11.24 -5.22
CA ALA A 258 6.25 12.58 -4.73
C ALA A 258 6.49 13.59 -5.86
N ILE A 259 7.29 13.20 -6.87
CA ILE A 259 7.52 14.02 -8.06
C ILE A 259 6.22 14.22 -8.84
N GLY A 260 5.45 13.15 -9.03
CA GLY A 260 4.17 13.20 -9.73
C GLY A 260 3.15 14.14 -9.06
N MET A 261 3.01 14.07 -7.73
CA MET A 261 2.17 14.99 -6.97
C MET A 261 2.64 16.44 -7.14
N SER A 262 3.96 16.67 -7.09
CA SER A 262 4.54 18.01 -7.23
C SER A 262 4.28 18.61 -8.61
N ILE A 263 4.54 17.85 -9.69
CA ILE A 263 4.29 18.28 -11.08
C ILE A 263 2.83 18.66 -11.28
N ILE A 264 1.89 17.78 -10.89
CA ILE A 264 0.46 18.04 -11.07
C ILE A 264 0.00 19.24 -10.24
N THR A 265 0.49 19.40 -9.01
CA THR A 265 0.11 20.53 -8.15
C THR A 265 0.61 21.86 -8.72
N ARG A 266 1.87 21.93 -9.18
CA ARG A 266 2.43 23.12 -9.85
C ARG A 266 1.62 23.49 -11.09
N ALA A 267 1.31 22.52 -11.93
CA ALA A 267 0.54 22.75 -13.16
C ALA A 267 -0.86 23.30 -12.85
N TRP A 268 -1.57 22.72 -11.88
CA TRP A 268 -2.91 23.16 -11.50
C TRP A 268 -2.92 24.54 -10.87
N GLU A 269 -1.95 24.84 -10.01
CA GLU A 269 -1.79 26.16 -9.39
C GLU A 269 -1.48 27.22 -10.45
N LYS A 270 -0.54 26.95 -11.38
CA LYS A 270 -0.19 27.87 -12.48
C LYS A 270 -1.38 28.21 -13.38
N ARG A 271 -2.33 27.29 -13.53
CA ARG A 271 -3.58 27.46 -14.29
C ARG A 271 -4.70 28.16 -13.50
N GLY A 272 -4.48 28.49 -12.23
CA GLY A 272 -5.51 29.06 -11.35
C GLY A 272 -6.62 28.08 -11.00
N LEU A 273 -6.38 26.77 -11.15
CA LEU A 273 -7.33 25.69 -10.85
C LEU A 273 -7.13 25.07 -9.46
N CYS A 274 -6.03 25.44 -8.78
CA CYS A 274 -5.72 25.08 -7.41
C CYS A 274 -5.36 26.35 -6.62
N GLN A 275 -5.68 26.35 -5.32
CA GLN A 275 -5.38 27.45 -4.42
C GLN A 275 -3.89 27.80 -4.45
N ALA A 276 -3.57 29.08 -4.59
CA ALA A 276 -2.19 29.59 -4.56
C ALA A 276 -1.47 29.19 -3.25
N GLY A 277 -0.23 28.76 -3.37
CA GLY A 277 0.62 28.26 -2.29
C GLY A 277 0.51 26.76 -2.04
N THR A 278 -0.42 26.04 -2.68
CA THR A 278 -0.59 24.58 -2.47
C THR A 278 0.63 23.78 -2.91
N ALA A 279 1.26 24.13 -4.04
CA ALA A 279 2.48 23.46 -4.49
C ALA A 279 3.65 23.69 -3.52
N ALA A 280 3.87 24.93 -3.09
CA ALA A 280 4.93 25.27 -2.14
C ALA A 280 4.73 24.54 -0.79
N PHE A 281 3.48 24.47 -0.31
CA PHE A 281 3.12 23.73 0.90
C PHE A 281 3.42 22.24 0.76
N LEU A 282 2.95 21.59 -0.32
CA LEU A 282 3.21 20.18 -0.58
C LEU A 282 4.72 19.90 -0.63
N GLU A 283 5.46 20.69 -1.41
CA GLU A 283 6.90 20.49 -1.59
C GLU A 283 7.69 20.69 -0.30
N GLN A 284 7.23 21.56 0.62
CA GLN A 284 7.85 21.71 1.93
C GLN A 284 7.83 20.40 2.71
N TYR A 285 6.67 19.72 2.79
CA TYR A 285 6.55 18.44 3.48
C TYR A 285 7.29 17.32 2.78
N LEU A 286 7.28 17.28 1.43
CA LEU A 286 8.05 16.29 0.67
C LEU A 286 9.56 16.45 0.93
N LYS A 287 10.09 17.68 0.83
CA LYS A 287 11.51 17.96 1.07
C LYS A 287 11.93 17.69 2.51
N ALA A 288 11.07 17.99 3.49
CA ALA A 288 11.31 17.67 4.89
C ALA A 288 11.46 16.15 5.15
N ASN A 289 10.85 15.32 4.29
CA ASN A 289 10.96 13.86 4.32
C ASN A 289 12.00 13.29 3.33
N ALA A 290 12.88 14.14 2.79
CA ALA A 290 13.90 13.78 1.81
C ALA A 290 13.35 13.21 0.48
N LEU A 291 12.10 13.54 0.13
CA LEU A 291 11.48 13.15 -1.12
C LEU A 291 11.75 14.19 -2.23
N PRO A 292 12.06 13.76 -3.46
CA PRO A 292 12.26 14.66 -4.59
C PRO A 292 10.93 15.26 -5.07
N THR A 293 11.00 16.46 -5.65
CA THR A 293 9.83 17.18 -6.19
C THR A 293 9.93 17.48 -7.69
N THR A 294 11.04 17.08 -8.32
CA THR A 294 11.37 17.31 -9.74
C THR A 294 12.07 16.10 -10.35
N CYS A 295 11.98 15.93 -11.66
CA CYS A 295 12.75 14.95 -12.43
C CYS A 295 13.42 15.60 -13.64
N THR A 296 14.35 14.88 -14.28
CA THR A 296 15.01 15.33 -15.52
C THR A 296 14.26 14.94 -16.79
N PHE A 297 13.19 14.15 -16.68
CA PHE A 297 12.38 13.73 -17.82
C PHE A 297 11.55 14.88 -18.35
N THR A 298 11.43 14.95 -19.67
CA THR A 298 10.61 15.91 -20.39
C THR A 298 9.13 15.54 -20.33
N SER A 299 8.25 16.51 -20.55
CA SER A 299 6.81 16.29 -20.68
C SER A 299 6.49 15.25 -21.76
N GLN A 300 7.21 15.31 -22.88
CA GLN A 300 7.01 14.40 -24.01
C GLN A 300 7.37 12.94 -23.68
N GLU A 301 8.45 12.71 -22.94
CA GLU A 301 8.81 11.37 -22.45
C GLU A 301 7.73 10.84 -21.50
N LEU A 302 7.26 11.66 -20.55
CA LEU A 302 6.22 11.28 -19.59
C LEU A 302 4.89 10.94 -20.26
N VAL A 303 4.45 11.76 -21.23
CA VAL A 303 3.21 11.51 -22.00
C VAL A 303 3.30 10.19 -22.77
N SER A 304 4.46 9.88 -23.36
CA SER A 304 4.64 8.66 -24.15
C SER A 304 4.38 7.39 -23.34
N LEU A 305 4.78 7.39 -22.07
CA LEU A 305 4.52 6.27 -21.16
C LEU A 305 3.06 6.25 -20.71
N CYS A 306 2.48 7.41 -20.38
CA CYS A 306 1.07 7.49 -20.00
C CYS A 306 0.12 6.98 -21.11
N ALA A 307 0.48 7.16 -22.38
CA ALA A 307 -0.29 6.69 -23.53
C ALA A 307 -0.33 5.16 -23.68
N SER A 308 0.64 4.45 -23.10
CA SER A 308 0.73 2.99 -23.11
C SER A 308 0.19 2.34 -21.83
N ASP A 309 -0.19 3.14 -20.83
CA ASP A 309 -0.78 2.67 -19.58
C ASP A 309 -2.24 2.21 -19.80
N LYS A 310 -2.63 1.17 -19.06
CA LYS A 310 -3.97 0.56 -19.05
C LYS A 310 -5.04 1.49 -18.45
N LYS A 311 -4.66 2.66 -17.94
CA LYS A 311 -5.54 3.70 -17.38
C LYS A 311 -6.25 4.55 -18.45
N MET A 312 -5.92 4.36 -19.73
CA MET A 312 -6.62 5.00 -20.85
C MET A 312 -8.01 4.37 -21.05
N GLU A 313 -9.06 5.20 -20.96
CA GLU A 313 -10.44 4.86 -21.33
C GLU A 313 -10.71 5.47 -22.72
N GLY A 314 -10.35 4.74 -23.77
CA GLY A 314 -10.44 5.22 -25.15
C GLY A 314 -9.39 6.29 -25.45
N SER A 315 -9.83 7.52 -25.72
CA SER A 315 -8.94 8.67 -25.99
C SER A 315 -8.69 9.58 -24.78
N THR A 316 -9.28 9.23 -23.62
CA THR A 316 -9.20 10.02 -22.39
C THR A 316 -8.63 9.20 -21.24
N MET A 317 -8.10 9.88 -20.24
CA MET A 317 -7.66 9.28 -18.99
C MET A 317 -8.16 10.09 -17.79
N ASN A 318 -8.15 9.44 -16.64
CA ASN A 318 -8.53 10.05 -15.38
C ASN A 318 -7.26 10.49 -14.65
N LEU A 319 -7.12 11.80 -14.44
CA LEU A 319 -6.03 12.40 -13.70
C LEU A 319 -6.57 12.91 -12.36
N VAL A 320 -5.91 12.57 -11.26
CA VAL A 320 -6.26 13.10 -9.93
C VAL A 320 -5.53 14.41 -9.72
N VAL A 321 -6.27 15.45 -9.37
CA VAL A 321 -5.78 16.83 -9.36
C VAL A 321 -6.21 17.55 -8.08
N PRO A 322 -5.34 18.37 -7.48
CA PRO A 322 -5.68 19.11 -6.27
C PRO A 322 -6.45 20.39 -6.60
N THR A 323 -7.30 20.80 -5.67
CA THR A 323 -7.99 22.11 -5.70
C THR A 323 -7.56 23.00 -4.53
N GLU A 324 -7.32 22.39 -3.37
CA GLU A 324 -6.68 22.97 -2.19
C GLU A 324 -6.05 21.81 -1.40
N VAL A 325 -5.27 22.12 -0.37
CA VAL A 325 -4.74 21.09 0.55
C VAL A 325 -5.92 20.32 1.17
N GLY A 326 -5.88 18.99 1.05
CA GLY A 326 -6.92 18.10 1.55
C GLY A 326 -8.13 17.96 0.64
N VAL A 327 -8.11 18.49 -0.58
CA VAL A 327 -9.20 18.33 -1.55
C VAL A 327 -8.66 18.07 -2.95
N CYS A 328 -8.78 16.81 -3.38
CA CYS A 328 -8.52 16.39 -4.74
C CYS A 328 -9.82 15.97 -5.45
N ARG A 329 -9.79 16.02 -6.78
CA ARG A 329 -10.86 15.47 -7.63
C ARG A 329 -10.27 14.70 -8.81
N VAL A 330 -11.11 13.92 -9.48
CA VAL A 330 -10.76 13.25 -10.73
C VAL A 330 -11.16 14.16 -11.89
N GLU A 331 -10.20 14.49 -12.74
CA GLU A 331 -10.39 15.25 -13.98
C GLU A 331 -10.19 14.31 -15.17
N LYS A 332 -11.13 14.33 -16.12
CA LYS A 332 -10.98 13.59 -17.38
C LYS A 332 -10.23 14.47 -18.38
N ILE A 333 -9.10 13.97 -18.87
CA ILE A 333 -8.25 14.70 -19.80
C ILE A 333 -7.85 13.82 -20.99
N THR A 334 -7.50 14.46 -22.10
CA THR A 334 -6.87 13.86 -23.28
C THR A 334 -5.35 13.85 -23.15
N LEU A 335 -4.67 13.06 -23.98
CA LEU A 335 -3.20 13.07 -24.04
C LEU A 335 -2.62 14.43 -24.48
N ALA A 336 -3.34 15.16 -25.33
CA ALA A 336 -2.94 16.51 -25.74
C ALA A 336 -3.00 17.49 -24.56
N GLU A 337 -4.06 17.43 -23.75
CA GLU A 337 -4.16 18.22 -22.52
C GLU A 337 -3.07 17.82 -21.53
N LEU A 338 -2.80 16.51 -21.37
CA LEU A 338 -1.73 16.03 -20.50
C LEU A 338 -0.37 16.64 -20.86
N ALA A 339 -0.01 16.71 -22.14
CA ALA A 339 1.26 17.31 -22.56
C ALA A 339 1.39 18.76 -22.06
N THR A 340 0.36 19.58 -22.30
CA THR A 340 0.36 20.98 -21.84
C THR A 340 0.38 21.09 -20.32
N ILE A 341 -0.27 20.16 -19.61
CA ILE A 341 -0.29 20.11 -18.15
C ILE A 341 1.12 19.86 -17.63
N LEU A 342 1.84 18.92 -18.23
CA LEU A 342 3.19 18.58 -17.79
C LEU A 342 4.18 19.70 -18.11
N ASP A 343 4.04 20.41 -19.25
CA ASP A 343 4.85 21.60 -19.54
C ASP A 343 4.67 22.71 -18.49
N ASP A 344 3.48 22.81 -17.89
CA ASP A 344 3.19 23.78 -16.84
C ASP A 344 3.78 23.40 -15.48
N GLY A 345 4.01 22.10 -15.25
CA GLY A 345 4.39 21.55 -13.96
C GLY A 345 5.82 21.06 -13.84
N ILE A 346 6.57 20.88 -14.93
CA ILE A 346 7.99 20.43 -14.90
C ILE A 346 8.92 21.55 -14.46
#